data_AF-A0A924T3L1-F1
#
_entry.id   AF-A0A924T3L1-F1
#
_cell.length_a   1.000
_cell.length_b   1.000
_cell.length_c   1.000
_cell.angle_alpha   90.00
_cell.angle_beta   90.00
_cell.angle_gamma   90.00
#
_symmetry.space_group_name_H-M   'P 1'
#
loop_
_entity.id
_entity.type
_entity.pdbx_description
1 polymer ?
#
loop_
_entity_poly.entity_id
_entity_poly.type
_entity_poly.pdbx_seq_one_letter_code
_entity_poly.pdbx_strand_id
1 'polypeptide(L)' 'MNCDRATRLMSKSQDRPLNNGERTALEVHTWMCVGCRNFRKQVGFLRQAMQAFAQRQDDDEGPGAGRV' A
#
# COMPACT_ATOMS: atom_id res chain seq x y z
N MET A 1 -4.54 19.56 -1.05
CA MET A 1 -4.23 18.22 -1.62
C MET A 1 -5.49 17.70 -2.27
N ASN A 2 -5.40 17.24 -3.53
CA ASN A 2 -6.54 16.69 -4.26
C ASN A 2 -6.48 15.15 -4.29
N CYS A 3 -7.60 14.51 -4.65
CA CYS A 3 -7.73 13.05 -4.70
C CYS A 3 -6.64 12.38 -5.56
N ASP A 4 -6.29 12.96 -6.72
CA ASP A 4 -5.22 12.43 -7.58
C ASP A 4 -3.88 12.33 -6.85
N ARG A 5 -3.47 13.43 -6.19
CA ARG A 5 -2.24 13.46 -5.38
C ARG A 5 -2.32 12.50 -4.21
N ALA A 6 -3.51 12.28 -3.64
CA ALA A 6 -3.76 11.29 -2.60
C ALA A 6 -3.46 9.87 -3.08
N THR A 7 -4.12 9.47 -4.17
CA THR A 7 -3.96 8.16 -4.79
C THR A 7 -2.51 7.94 -5.19
N ARG A 8 -1.84 8.96 -5.73
CA ARG A 8 -0.41 8.88 -6.11
C ARG A 8 0.51 8.72 -4.91
N LEU A 9 0.24 9.39 -3.79
CA LEU A 9 0.98 9.19 -2.54
C LEU A 9 0.70 7.80 -1.93
N MET A 10 -0.53 7.31 -2.01
CA MET A 10 -0.86 5.94 -1.58
C MET A 10 -0.10 4.90 -2.40
N SER A 11 -0.07 5.05 -3.73
CA SER A 11 0.74 4.18 -4.59
C SER A 11 2.22 4.26 -4.21
N LYS A 12 2.78 5.47 -4.08
CA LYS A 12 4.18 5.65 -3.65
C LYS A 12 4.48 5.01 -2.30
N SER A 13 3.52 4.97 -1.37
CA SER A 13 3.69 4.34 -0.06
C SER A 13 3.86 2.81 -0.12
N GLN A 14 3.49 2.19 -1.25
CA GLN A 14 3.68 0.78 -1.51
C GLN A 14 5.13 0.49 -1.92
N ASP A 15 5.70 1.35 -2.76
CA ASP A 15 7.06 1.20 -3.29
C ASP A 15 8.13 1.72 -2.31
N ARG A 16 7.85 2.83 -1.63
CA ARG A 16 8.78 3.49 -0.70
C ARG A 16 8.06 4.00 0.55
N PRO A 17 8.77 4.13 1.68
CA PRO A 17 8.22 4.88 2.81
C PRO A 17 7.97 6.34 2.41
N LEU A 18 6.79 6.85 2.79
CA LEU A 18 6.47 8.27 2.67
C LEU A 18 7.24 9.07 3.72
N ASN A 19 7.62 10.31 3.39
CA ASN A 19 8.14 11.22 4.40
C ASN A 19 7.01 11.66 5.35
N ASN A 20 7.36 12.09 6.57
CA ASN A 20 6.40 12.47 7.61
C ASN A 20 5.39 13.51 7.13
N GLY A 21 5.81 14.52 6.36
CA GLY A 21 4.91 15.53 5.79
C GLY A 21 3.93 14.97 4.74
N GLU A 22 4.37 14.03 3.90
CA GLU A 22 3.51 13.37 2.91
C GLU A 22 2.47 12.49 3.60
N ARG A 23 2.87 11.80 4.68
CA ARG A 23 2.00 10.97 5.49
C ARG A 23 0.92 11.79 6.19
N THR A 24 1.29 12.89 6.87
CA THR A 24 0.31 13.75 7.55
C THR A 24 -0.68 14.36 6.56
N ALA A 25 -0.22 14.86 5.41
CA ALA A 25 -1.12 15.37 4.38
C ALA A 25 -2.12 14.31 3.91
N LEU A 26 -1.65 13.08 3.71
CA LEU A 26 -2.48 11.95 3.31
C LEU A 26 -3.52 11.58 4.37
N GLU A 27 -3.14 11.57 5.64
CA GLU A 27 -4.05 11.29 6.77
C GLU A 27 -5.15 12.34 6.88
N VAL A 28 -4.80 13.63 6.84
CA VAL A 28 -5.78 14.73 6.84
C VAL A 28 -6.77 14.58 5.68
N HIS A 29 -6.29 14.31 4.47
CA HIS A 29 -7.18 14.19 3.31
C HIS A 29 -8.06 12.94 3.36
N THR A 30 -7.54 11.79 3.81
CA THR A 30 -8.35 10.57 3.97
C THR A 30 -9.37 10.68 5.09
N TRP A 31 -9.17 11.60 6.05
CA TRP A 31 -10.17 11.87 7.07
C TRP A 31 -11.37 12.66 6.51
N MET A 32 -11.13 13.62 5.61
CA MET A 32 -12.19 14.43 4.97
C MET A 32 -12.81 13.79 3.71
N CYS A 33 -12.12 12.84 3.06
CA CYS A 33 -12.55 12.24 1.81
C CYS A 33 -12.76 10.72 1.94
N VAL A 34 -14.04 10.32 1.94
CA VAL A 34 -14.45 8.91 2.04
C VAL A 34 -13.92 8.07 0.87
N GLY A 35 -13.87 8.65 -0.35
CA GLY A 35 -13.34 7.96 -1.53
C GLY A 35 -11.87 7.57 -1.37
N CYS A 36 -11.03 8.54 -0.98
CA CYS A 36 -9.62 8.28 -0.71
C CYS A 36 -9.43 7.32 0.48
N ARG A 37 -10.27 7.42 1.51
CA ARG A 37 -10.27 6.47 2.64
C ARG A 37 -10.55 5.04 2.19
N ASN A 38 -11.51 4.83 1.29
CA ASN A 38 -11.82 3.50 0.77
C ASN A 38 -10.68 2.97 -0.11
N PHE A 39 -10.13 3.82 -0.98
CA PHE A 39 -8.98 3.45 -1.81
C PHE A 39 -7.76 3.01 -0.96
N ARG A 40 -7.45 3.75 0.11
CA ARG A 40 -6.38 3.38 1.06
C ARG A 40 -6.56 1.97 1.62
N LYS A 41 -7.80 1.58 1.96
CA LYS A 41 -8.10 0.23 2.46
C LYS A 41 -7.89 -0.84 1.38
N GLN A 42 -8.33 -0.59 0.15
CA GLN A 42 -8.18 -1.53 -0.96
C GLN A 42 -6.71 -1.82 -1.27
N VAL A 43 -5.89 -0.77 -1.37
CA VAL A 43 -4.45 -0.91 -1.64
C VAL A 43 -3.73 -1.65 -0.51
N GLY A 44 -4.10 -1.37 0.75
CA GLY A 44 -3.57 -2.08 1.92
C GLY A 44 -3.99 -3.56 1.96
N PHE A 45 -5.22 -3.88 1.57
CA PHE A 45 -5.71 -5.25 1.49
C PHE A 45 -4.95 -6.05 0.43
N LEU A 46 -4.78 -5.50 -0.78
CA LEU A 46 -4.06 -6.17 -1.85
C LEU A 46 -2.61 -6.48 -1.46
N ARG A 47 -1.93 -5.55 -0.77
CA ARG A 47 -0.58 -5.77 -0.27
C ARG A 47 -0.50 -6.92 0.73
N GLN A 48 -1.43 -6.96 1.69
CA GLN A 48 -1.48 -8.03 2.68
C GLN A 48 -1.77 -9.38 2.03
N ALA A 49 -2.68 -9.43 1.07
CA ALA A 49 -2.95 -10.65 0.30
C ALA A 49 -1.68 -11.12 -0.43
N MET A 50 -1.01 -10.24 -1.18
CA MET A 50 0.24 -10.59 -1.89
C MET A 50 1.35 -11.05 -0.93
N GLN A 51 1.50 -10.41 0.24
CA GLN A 51 2.43 -10.85 1.27
C GLN A 51 2.09 -12.22 1.84
N ALA A 52 0.81 -12.50 2.08
CA ALA A 52 0.36 -13.81 2.56
C ALA A 52 0.55 -14.90 1.48
N PHE A 53 0.39 -14.57 0.20
CA PHE A 53 0.70 -15.47 -0.91
C PHE A 53 2.20 -15.77 -1.00
N ALA A 54 3.06 -14.74 -0.92
CA ALA A 54 4.50 -14.94 -0.91
C ALA A 54 4.94 -15.82 0.27
N GLN A 55 4.45 -15.51 1.48
CA GLN A 55 4.78 -16.27 2.69
C GLN A 55 4.38 -17.75 2.60
N ARG A 56 3.25 -18.07 1.96
CA ARG A 56 2.80 -19.45 1.77
C ARG A 56 3.62 -20.22 0.75
N GLN A 57 4.23 -19.55 -0.23
CA GLN A 57 5.14 -20.21 -1.17
C GLN A 57 6.46 -20.57 -0.47
N ASP A 58 6.91 -19.75 0.47
CA ASP A 58 8.12 -20.01 1.25
C ASP A 58 7.97 -21.23 2.20
N ASP A 59 6.74 -21.58 2.59
CA ASP A 59 6.44 -22.74 3.46
C ASP A 59 6.29 -24.07 2.68
N ASP A 60 6.00 -24.02 1.37
CA ASP A 60 5.80 -25.20 0.50
C ASP A 60 7.00 -25.46 -0.43
N GLU A 61 7.87 -24.47 -0.65
CA GLU A 61 9.06 -24.56 -1.50
C GLU A 61 10.35 -24.49 -0.66
N GLY A 62 11.13 -25.58 -0.68
CA GLY A 62 12.52 -25.57 -0.20
C GLY A 62 13.37 -24.48 -0.90
N PRO A 63 14.61 -24.24 -0.46
CA PRO A 63 15.35 -23.03 -0.81
C PRO A 63 15.69 -23.01 -2.32
N GLY A 64 14.93 -22.24 -3.12
CA GLY A 64 15.18 -22.19 -4.55
C GLY A 64 14.28 -21.26 -5.37
N ALA A 65 14.74 -20.02 -5.52
CA ALA A 65 14.63 -19.20 -6.74
C ALA A 65 13.25 -18.76 -7.26
N GLY A 66 13.07 -17.44 -7.42
CA GLY A 66 11.98 -16.92 -8.26
C GLY A 66 11.77 -15.41 -8.26
N ARG A 67 12.84 -14.61 -8.23
CA ARG A 67 12.77 -13.15 -8.41
C ARG A 67 12.43 -12.86 -9.87
N VAL A 68 11.24 -12.30 -10.13
CA VAL A 68 10.88 -11.67 -11.41
C VAL A 68 11.26 -10.20 -11.37
#